data_AF-A0A6I6G660-F1
#
_entry.id   AF-A0A6I6G660-F1
#
_cell.length_a   1.000
_cell.length_b   1.000
_cell.length_c   1.000
_cell.angle_alpha   90.00
_cell.angle_beta   90.00
_cell.angle_gamma   90.00
#
_symmetry.space_group_name_H-M   'P 1'
#
loop_
_entity.id
_entity.type
_entity.pdbx_description
1 polymer ?
#
loop_
_entity_poly.entity_id
_entity_poly.type
_entity_poly.pdbx_seq_one_letter_code
_entity_poly.pdbx_strand_id
1 'polypeptide(L)'
;MFERLKAYKEEFGTFTVKRDYADHVLHAWYIKQKLLYKHPELKMPQEHIDKLTAVGFYFGDGHKLREELIVQEWLELLKDAIANNEKIVQNQSYTYKGKKLGTWLIGISQANKKGKKLDIRKRIEETGFDYANTSRTVENVIARLIEDLYKAENPNKLDWRTRFFKHIKKKEKLDDKTIKDIEFAWEFHFHEKPVWGKMHPGTVDRTAEWKAYRKSEGRWFPITLTNGEPIKLHHWVKRKRESPRQMNRIKGKFTEHELNELKEAGFPV
;
A
#
# COMPACT_ATOMS: atom_id res chain seq x y z
N MET A 1 19.94 -37.23 -37.01
CA MET A 1 19.42 -35.96 -36.45
C MET A 1 18.90 -36.09 -35.03
N PHE A 2 17.98 -37.03 -34.76
CA PHE A 2 17.43 -37.22 -33.41
C PHE A 2 18.49 -37.49 -32.34
N GLU A 3 19.49 -38.33 -32.61
CA GLU A 3 20.62 -38.54 -31.67
C GLU A 3 21.46 -37.27 -31.44
N ARG A 4 21.65 -36.43 -32.47
CA ARG A 4 22.33 -35.13 -32.30
C ARG A 4 21.53 -34.17 -31.41
N LEU A 5 20.21 -34.22 -31.50
CA LEU A 5 19.32 -33.45 -30.63
C LEU A 5 19.43 -33.93 -29.17
N LYS A 6 19.56 -35.24 -28.92
CA LYS A 6 19.80 -35.78 -27.57
C LYS A 6 21.14 -35.30 -27.01
N ALA A 7 22.21 -35.38 -27.79
CA ALA A 7 23.53 -34.87 -27.38
C ALA A 7 23.47 -33.38 -27.02
N TYR A 8 22.74 -32.57 -27.81
CA TYR A 8 22.52 -31.15 -27.49
C TYR A 8 21.79 -30.95 -26.14
N LYS A 9 20.79 -31.79 -25.81
CA LYS A 9 20.15 -31.72 -24.50
C LYS A 9 21.11 -32.08 -23.38
N GLU A 10 21.94 -33.10 -23.55
CA GLU A 10 22.91 -33.49 -22.51
C GLU A 10 23.88 -32.34 -22.21
N GLU A 11 24.31 -31.62 -23.24
CA GLU A 11 25.22 -30.48 -23.09
C GLU A 11 24.55 -29.23 -22.52
N PHE A 12 23.36 -28.86 -23.02
CA PHE A 12 22.72 -27.58 -22.71
C PHE A 12 21.50 -27.67 -21.78
N GLY A 13 21.09 -28.88 -21.39
CA GLY A 13 19.92 -29.14 -20.55
C GLY A 13 18.57 -28.85 -21.23
N THR A 14 18.54 -28.55 -22.54
CA THR A 14 17.32 -28.16 -23.25
C THR A 14 17.28 -28.67 -24.69
N PHE A 15 16.08 -28.93 -25.21
CA PHE A 15 15.86 -29.22 -26.64
C PHE A 15 15.63 -27.96 -27.49
N THR A 16 15.66 -26.77 -26.88
CA THR A 16 15.55 -25.52 -27.63
C THR A 16 16.92 -25.17 -28.20
N VAL A 17 17.13 -25.52 -29.47
CA VAL A 17 18.38 -25.26 -30.17
C VAL A 17 18.55 -23.76 -30.43
N LYS A 18 19.67 -23.19 -30.00
CA LYS A 18 19.98 -21.77 -30.22
C LYS A 18 20.25 -21.47 -31.70
N ARG A 19 19.93 -20.25 -32.13
CA ARG A 19 20.11 -19.81 -33.53
C ARG A 19 21.58 -19.79 -33.96
N ASP A 20 22.44 -19.39 -33.04
CA ASP A 20 23.88 -19.25 -33.18
C ASP A 20 24.65 -20.51 -32.76
N TYR A 21 23.96 -21.64 -32.56
CA TYR A 21 24.63 -22.90 -32.25
C TYR A 21 25.50 -23.36 -33.43
N ALA A 22 26.68 -23.90 -33.13
CA ALA A 22 27.71 -24.27 -34.10
C ALA A 22 27.23 -25.32 -35.12
N ASP A 23 26.41 -26.30 -34.70
CA ASP A 23 25.76 -27.22 -35.65
C ASP A 23 24.53 -26.55 -36.29
N HIS A 24 24.78 -25.77 -37.34
CA HIS A 24 23.75 -25.10 -38.12
C HIS A 24 22.76 -26.08 -38.76
N VAL A 25 23.19 -27.32 -39.05
CA VAL A 25 22.35 -28.35 -39.65
C VAL A 25 21.33 -28.84 -38.61
N LEU A 26 21.75 -29.03 -37.36
CA LEU A 26 20.84 -29.36 -36.26
C LEU A 26 19.82 -28.24 -36.04
N HIS A 27 20.25 -26.97 -36.03
CA HIS A 27 19.34 -25.83 -35.90
C HIS A 27 18.34 -25.77 -37.06
N ALA A 28 18.78 -25.93 -38.31
CA ALA A 28 17.90 -25.95 -39.48
C ALA A 28 16.89 -27.11 -39.39
N TRP A 29 17.34 -28.29 -38.97
CA TRP A 29 16.45 -29.44 -38.76
C TRP A 29 15.42 -29.18 -37.65
N TYR A 30 15.83 -28.60 -36.52
CA TYR A 30 14.96 -28.19 -35.42
C TYR A 30 13.84 -27.25 -35.90
N ILE A 31 14.19 -26.22 -36.68
CA ILE A 31 13.21 -25.28 -37.26
C ILE A 31 12.26 -26.00 -38.22
N LYS A 32 12.78 -26.88 -39.09
CA LYS A 32 11.95 -27.67 -40.02
C LYS A 32 10.91 -28.52 -39.31
N GLN A 33 11.24 -29.14 -38.17
CA GLN A 33 10.26 -29.90 -37.39
C GLN A 33 9.09 -29.02 -36.94
N LYS A 34 9.37 -27.80 -36.49
CA LYS A 34 8.35 -26.85 -36.03
C LYS A 34 7.51 -26.31 -37.18
N LEU A 35 8.12 -26.05 -38.32
CA LEU A 35 7.42 -25.62 -39.53
C LEU A 35 6.48 -26.72 -40.03
N LEU A 36 6.97 -27.97 -40.10
CA LEU A 36 6.16 -29.10 -40.53
C LEU A 36 4.99 -29.37 -39.59
N TYR A 37 5.20 -29.28 -38.27
CA TYR A 37 4.12 -29.45 -37.28
C TYR A 37 3.01 -28.39 -37.42
N LYS A 38 3.37 -27.16 -37.82
CA LYS A 38 2.42 -26.05 -38.01
C LYS A 38 1.89 -25.93 -39.43
N HIS A 39 2.34 -26.78 -40.35
CA HIS A 39 1.99 -26.65 -41.75
C HIS A 39 0.51 -26.98 -41.94
N PRO A 40 -0.27 -26.17 -42.71
CA PRO A 40 -1.70 -26.39 -42.86
C PRO A 40 -2.04 -27.67 -43.64
N GLU A 41 -1.23 -28.00 -44.65
CA GLU A 41 -1.50 -29.13 -45.56
C GLU A 41 -0.67 -30.40 -45.23
N LEU A 42 0.65 -30.24 -45.04
CA LEU A 42 1.55 -31.33 -44.70
C LEU A 42 1.39 -31.74 -43.23
N LYS A 43 1.02 -33.00 -43.00
CA LYS A 43 0.94 -33.58 -41.66
C LYS A 43 2.22 -34.30 -41.31
N MET A 44 2.80 -33.93 -40.17
CA MET A 44 3.86 -34.71 -39.54
C MET A 44 3.30 -36.07 -39.11
N PRO A 45 3.99 -37.20 -39.39
CA PRO A 45 3.53 -38.52 -38.93
C PRO A 45 3.37 -38.57 -37.41
N GLN A 46 2.27 -39.17 -36.93
CA GLN A 46 1.95 -39.20 -35.50
C GLN A 46 3.06 -39.87 -34.67
N GLU A 47 3.61 -40.99 -35.14
CA GLU A 47 4.73 -41.66 -34.48
C GLU A 47 5.94 -40.75 -34.27
N HIS A 48 6.18 -39.82 -35.21
CA HIS A 48 7.30 -38.88 -35.12
C HIS A 48 7.01 -37.75 -34.13
N ILE A 49 5.75 -37.29 -34.07
CA ILE A 49 5.29 -36.36 -33.03
C ILE A 49 5.44 -36.99 -31.65
N ASP A 50 5.02 -38.24 -31.49
CA ASP A 50 5.08 -38.96 -30.21
C ASP A 50 6.54 -39.16 -29.77
N LYS A 51 7.43 -39.54 -30.69
CA LYS A 51 8.88 -39.65 -30.43
C LYS A 51 9.50 -38.33 -29.95
N LEU A 52 9.16 -37.21 -30.60
CA LEU A 52 9.67 -35.89 -30.23
C LEU A 52 9.06 -35.40 -28.90
N THR A 53 7.76 -35.64 -28.69
CA THR A 53 7.07 -35.25 -27.46
C THR A 53 7.57 -36.05 -26.27
N ALA A 54 7.80 -37.35 -26.43
CA ALA A 54 8.32 -38.24 -25.38
C ALA A 54 9.68 -37.80 -24.84
N VAL A 55 10.54 -37.25 -25.70
CA VAL A 55 11.81 -36.70 -25.22
C VAL A 55 11.65 -35.33 -24.56
N GLY A 56 10.57 -34.59 -24.84
CA GLY A 56 10.31 -33.25 -24.31
C GLY A 56 10.59 -32.14 -25.33
N PHE A 57 10.52 -32.44 -26.64
CA PHE A 57 10.63 -31.42 -27.69
C PHE A 57 9.42 -30.49 -27.66
N TYR A 58 9.67 -29.18 -27.68
CA TYR A 58 8.61 -28.18 -27.68
C TYR A 58 8.38 -27.59 -29.08
N PHE A 59 7.22 -27.88 -29.67
CA PHE A 59 6.82 -27.40 -31.00
C PHE A 59 6.36 -25.94 -31.03
N GLY A 60 6.06 -25.35 -29.86
CA GLY A 60 5.61 -23.97 -29.73
C GLY A 60 6.74 -22.94 -29.84
N ASP A 61 6.49 -21.73 -29.36
CA ASP A 61 7.49 -20.66 -29.37
C ASP A 61 8.49 -20.81 -28.20
N GLY A 62 9.77 -21.01 -28.52
CA GLY A 62 10.81 -21.18 -27.50
C GLY A 62 10.97 -19.97 -26.59
N HIS A 63 10.64 -18.76 -27.08
CA HIS A 63 10.60 -17.56 -26.25
C HIS A 63 9.52 -17.66 -25.17
N LYS A 64 8.30 -18.04 -25.56
CA LYS A 64 7.18 -18.22 -24.62
C LYS A 64 7.46 -19.33 -23.61
N LEU A 65 8.07 -20.43 -24.04
CA LEU A 65 8.49 -21.51 -23.13
C LEU A 65 9.48 -20.99 -22.09
N ARG A 66 10.49 -20.23 -22.52
CA ARG A 66 11.48 -19.64 -21.63
C ARG A 66 10.84 -18.63 -20.66
N GLU A 67 9.92 -17.80 -21.13
CA GLU A 67 9.17 -16.88 -20.27
C GLU A 67 8.38 -17.62 -19.20
N GLU A 68 7.71 -18.71 -19.57
CA GLU A 68 6.93 -19.54 -18.64
C GLU A 68 7.83 -20.22 -17.61
N LEU A 69 8.98 -20.78 -18.02
CA LEU A 69 9.97 -21.35 -17.08
C LEU A 69 10.48 -20.30 -16.09
N ILE A 70 10.81 -19.10 -16.56
CA ILE A 70 11.22 -17.99 -15.68
C ILE A 70 10.10 -17.66 -14.68
N VAL A 71 8.85 -17.58 -15.14
CA VAL A 71 7.70 -17.33 -14.24
C VAL A 71 7.54 -18.44 -13.21
N GLN A 72 7.68 -19.71 -13.61
CA GLN A 72 7.61 -20.86 -12.72
C GLN A 72 8.71 -20.81 -11.64
N GLU A 73 9.95 -20.56 -12.02
CA GLU A 73 11.06 -20.41 -11.07
C GLU A 73 10.78 -19.33 -10.02
N TRP A 74 10.22 -18.19 -10.44
CA TRP A 74 9.87 -17.12 -9.52
C TRP A 74 8.68 -17.47 -8.61
N LEU A 75 7.69 -18.21 -9.14
CA LEU A 75 6.56 -18.70 -8.33
C LEU A 75 7.01 -19.73 -7.30
N GLU A 76 7.91 -20.64 -7.66
CA GLU A 76 8.50 -21.59 -6.71
C GLU A 76 9.30 -20.87 -5.63
N LEU A 77 10.12 -19.88 -6.03
CA LEU A 77 10.85 -19.04 -5.09
C LEU A 77 9.91 -18.28 -4.14
N LEU A 78 8.78 -17.80 -4.65
CA LEU A 78 7.77 -17.12 -3.86
C LEU A 78 7.09 -18.07 -2.87
N LYS A 79 6.66 -19.26 -3.33
CA LYS A 79 6.06 -20.30 -2.47
C LYS A 79 7.00 -20.71 -1.34
N ASP A 80 8.27 -20.89 -1.66
CA ASP A 80 9.30 -21.22 -0.68
C ASP A 80 9.51 -20.08 0.34
N ALA A 81 9.50 -18.81 -0.07
CA ALA A 81 9.54 -17.69 0.86
C ALA A 81 8.32 -17.67 1.80
N ILE A 82 7.12 -17.92 1.27
CA ILE A 82 5.88 -17.98 2.07
C ILE A 82 5.94 -19.14 3.08
N ALA A 83 6.39 -20.31 2.65
CA ALA A 83 6.52 -21.49 3.51
C ALA A 83 7.49 -21.27 4.68
N ASN A 84 8.52 -20.44 4.47
CA ASN A 84 9.47 -20.05 5.51
C ASN A 84 8.99 -18.86 6.38
N ASN A 85 7.72 -18.45 6.27
CA ASN A 85 7.13 -17.31 6.98
C ASN A 85 7.92 -15.99 6.78
N GLU A 86 8.56 -15.82 5.62
CA GLU A 86 9.31 -14.60 5.32
C GLU A 86 8.38 -13.40 5.19
N LYS A 87 8.85 -12.24 5.65
CA LYS A 87 8.13 -10.98 5.47
C LYS A 87 8.39 -10.43 4.08
N ILE A 88 7.65 -10.95 3.10
CA ILE A 88 7.80 -10.58 1.70
C ILE A 88 7.31 -9.15 1.48
N VAL A 89 8.19 -8.29 0.95
CA VAL A 89 7.86 -6.88 0.66
C VAL A 89 8.04 -6.59 -0.82
N GLN A 90 7.08 -5.87 -1.41
CA GLN A 90 7.20 -5.29 -2.75
C GLN A 90 8.16 -4.10 -2.77
N ASN A 91 9.46 -4.36 -2.63
CA ASN A 91 10.51 -3.35 -2.66
C ASN A 91 11.66 -3.80 -3.56
N GLN A 92 12.34 -2.86 -4.22
CA GLN A 92 13.54 -3.13 -5.03
C GLN A 92 14.72 -3.68 -4.21
N SER A 93 14.77 -3.37 -2.91
CA SER A 93 15.80 -3.87 -2.00
C SER A 93 15.52 -5.28 -1.47
N TYR A 94 14.28 -5.77 -1.60
CA TYR A 94 13.94 -7.09 -1.06
C TYR A 94 14.48 -8.19 -1.97
N THR A 95 15.39 -8.99 -1.40
CA THR A 95 16.03 -10.14 -2.02
C THR A 95 15.74 -11.38 -1.21
N TYR A 96 15.51 -12.51 -1.89
CA TYR A 96 15.34 -13.80 -1.27
C TYR A 96 16.18 -14.83 -2.02
N LYS A 97 17.01 -15.59 -1.28
CA LYS A 97 18.01 -16.52 -1.84
C LYS A 97 18.85 -15.90 -2.99
N GLY A 98 19.30 -14.66 -2.80
CA GLY A 98 20.11 -13.92 -3.79
C GLY A 98 19.34 -13.42 -5.02
N LYS A 99 18.06 -13.76 -5.20
CA LYS A 99 17.21 -13.28 -6.29
C LYS A 99 16.37 -12.08 -5.83
N LYS A 100 16.22 -11.06 -6.68
CA LYS A 100 15.44 -9.82 -6.41
C LYS A 100 13.93 -10.04 -6.52
N LEU A 101 13.36 -10.86 -5.65
CA LEU A 101 11.94 -11.24 -5.64
C LEU A 101 11.02 -10.01 -5.52
N GLY A 102 11.38 -9.02 -4.72
CA GLY A 102 10.59 -7.80 -4.56
C GLY A 102 10.49 -6.99 -5.87
N THR A 103 11.59 -6.88 -6.62
CA THR A 103 11.61 -6.22 -7.94
C THR A 103 10.71 -6.96 -8.94
N TRP A 104 10.74 -8.29 -8.94
CA TRP A 104 9.88 -9.08 -9.82
C TRP A 104 8.39 -8.84 -9.52
N LEU A 105 7.99 -8.88 -8.24
CA LEU A 105 6.61 -8.61 -7.81
C LEU A 105 6.15 -7.18 -8.18
N ILE A 106 7.04 -6.18 -8.05
CA ILE A 106 6.77 -4.81 -8.53
C ILE A 106 6.54 -4.80 -10.03
N GLY A 107 7.40 -5.47 -10.81
CA GLY A 107 7.31 -5.53 -12.27
C GLY A 107 5.98 -6.09 -12.75
N ILE A 108 5.50 -7.17 -12.11
CA ILE A 108 4.17 -7.75 -12.41
C ILE A 108 3.06 -6.75 -12.07
N SER A 109 3.08 -6.15 -10.88
CA SER A 109 2.07 -5.16 -10.46
C SER A 109 1.98 -3.96 -11.40
N GLN A 110 3.12 -3.42 -11.85
CA GLN A 110 3.13 -2.30 -12.80
C GLN A 110 2.64 -2.70 -14.20
N ALA A 111 2.90 -3.94 -14.63
CA ALA A 111 2.37 -4.47 -15.87
C ALA A 111 0.84 -4.66 -15.80
N ASN A 112 0.31 -5.11 -14.65
CA ASN A 112 -1.13 -5.29 -14.45
C ASN A 112 -1.91 -3.97 -14.54
N LYS A 113 -1.34 -2.85 -14.07
CA LYS A 113 -1.94 -1.51 -14.26
C LYS A 113 -2.15 -1.13 -15.73
N LYS A 114 -1.40 -1.75 -16.64
CA LYS A 114 -1.52 -1.58 -18.09
C LYS A 114 -2.31 -2.71 -18.76
N GLY A 115 -3.01 -3.55 -17.98
CA GLY A 115 -3.78 -4.69 -18.48
C GLY A 115 -2.93 -5.89 -18.94
N LYS A 116 -1.65 -5.96 -18.59
CA LYS A 116 -0.73 -7.03 -19.01
C LYS A 116 -0.43 -8.00 -17.86
N LYS A 117 -0.04 -9.24 -18.17
CA LYS A 117 0.40 -10.27 -17.19
C LYS A 117 -0.63 -10.59 -16.09
N LEU A 118 -1.92 -10.49 -16.42
CA LEU A 118 -3.03 -10.73 -15.48
C LEU A 118 -3.11 -12.20 -15.06
N ASP A 119 -2.71 -13.11 -15.95
CA ASP A 119 -2.57 -14.54 -15.71
C ASP A 119 -1.50 -14.83 -14.65
N ILE A 120 -0.32 -14.22 -14.78
CA ILE A 120 0.77 -14.35 -13.80
C ILE A 120 0.33 -13.81 -12.44
N ARG A 121 -0.43 -12.73 -12.44
CA ARG A 121 -0.97 -12.14 -11.21
C ARG A 121 -1.87 -13.11 -10.45
N LYS A 122 -2.81 -13.78 -11.13
CA LYS A 122 -3.67 -14.79 -10.52
C LYS A 122 -2.86 -15.94 -9.93
N ARG A 123 -1.88 -16.45 -10.68
CA ARG A 123 -0.97 -17.52 -10.20
C ARG A 123 -0.17 -17.12 -8.97
N ILE A 124 0.21 -15.85 -8.84
CA ILE A 124 0.86 -15.32 -7.65
C ILE A 124 -0.11 -15.31 -6.47
N GLU A 125 -1.34 -14.81 -6.65
CA GLU A 125 -2.36 -14.78 -5.59
C GLU A 125 -2.74 -16.20 -5.12
N GLU A 126 -2.79 -17.17 -6.03
CA GLU A 126 -2.99 -18.60 -5.73
C GLU A 126 -1.88 -19.21 -4.85
N THR A 127 -0.69 -18.60 -4.80
CA THR A 127 0.36 -19.02 -3.85
C THR A 127 0.07 -18.62 -2.40
N GLY A 128 -0.96 -17.79 -2.18
CA GLY A 128 -1.25 -17.15 -0.89
C GLY A 128 -0.60 -15.78 -0.74
N PHE A 129 0.12 -15.28 -1.75
CA PHE A 129 0.69 -13.94 -1.72
C PHE A 129 -0.38 -12.88 -1.95
N ASP A 130 -0.66 -12.10 -0.91
CA ASP A 130 -1.58 -10.97 -1.01
C ASP A 130 -0.84 -9.65 -1.26
N TYR A 131 -1.08 -9.07 -2.44
CA TYR A 131 -0.59 -7.75 -2.82
C TYR A 131 -1.26 -6.60 -2.08
N ALA A 132 -2.43 -6.81 -1.47
CA ALA A 132 -3.10 -5.80 -0.67
C ALA A 132 -2.27 -5.45 0.59
N ASN A 133 -1.53 -6.41 1.13
CA ASN A 133 -0.70 -6.23 2.32
C ASN A 133 0.35 -5.11 2.18
N THR A 134 0.80 -4.82 0.96
CA THR A 134 1.76 -3.74 0.68
C THR A 134 1.16 -2.56 -0.07
N SER A 135 -0.13 -2.63 -0.42
CA SER A 135 -0.82 -1.55 -1.12
C SER A 135 -0.94 -0.29 -0.25
N ARG A 136 -0.79 0.87 -0.89
CA ARG A 136 -0.96 2.19 -0.24
C ARG A 136 -2.36 2.77 -0.44
N THR A 137 -3.28 2.01 -1.01
CA THR A 137 -4.69 2.42 -1.09
C THR A 137 -5.27 2.56 0.32
N VAL A 138 -6.20 3.51 0.49
CA VAL A 138 -6.72 3.86 1.81
C VAL A 138 -7.43 2.66 2.43
N GLU A 139 -8.17 1.91 1.62
CA GLU A 139 -8.93 0.70 1.96
C GLU A 139 -8.00 -0.39 2.51
N ASN A 140 -6.89 -0.68 1.82
CA ASN A 140 -5.95 -1.73 2.23
C ASN A 140 -5.09 -1.31 3.43
N VAL A 141 -4.84 0.00 3.59
CA VAL A 141 -4.21 0.53 4.81
C VAL A 141 -5.16 0.38 5.99
N ILE A 142 -6.44 0.71 5.83
CA ILE A 142 -7.46 0.58 6.87
C ILE A 142 -7.65 -0.89 7.26
N ALA A 143 -7.78 -1.80 6.30
CA ALA A 143 -7.93 -3.23 6.57
C ALA A 143 -6.81 -3.78 7.46
N ARG A 144 -5.56 -3.39 7.18
CA ARG A 144 -4.40 -3.75 8.02
C ARG A 144 -4.44 -3.09 9.40
N LEU A 145 -4.84 -1.82 9.49
CA LEU A 145 -4.99 -1.16 10.79
C LEU A 145 -6.07 -1.81 11.64
N ILE A 146 -7.16 -2.31 11.03
CA ILE A 146 -8.19 -3.09 11.72
C ILE A 146 -7.60 -4.39 12.24
N GLU A 147 -6.85 -5.13 11.42
CA GLU A 147 -6.19 -6.37 11.85
C GLU A 147 -5.19 -6.12 13.00
N ASP A 148 -4.37 -5.07 12.89
CA ASP A 148 -3.45 -4.67 13.95
C ASP A 148 -4.19 -4.29 15.24
N LEU A 149 -5.39 -3.68 15.13
CA LEU A 149 -6.21 -3.29 16.28
C LEU A 149 -6.74 -4.54 17.00
N TYR A 150 -7.22 -5.54 16.25
CA TYR A 150 -7.65 -6.82 16.82
C TYR A 150 -6.52 -7.58 17.53
N LYS A 151 -5.27 -7.41 17.09
CA LYS A 151 -4.09 -8.02 17.73
C LYS A 151 -3.56 -7.21 18.93
N ALA A 152 -4.07 -6.01 19.18
CA ALA A 152 -3.59 -5.17 20.26
C ALA A 152 -4.19 -5.60 21.60
N GLU A 153 -3.34 -5.93 22.58
CA GLU A 153 -3.78 -6.35 23.92
C GLU A 153 -4.49 -5.21 24.68
N ASN A 154 -3.98 -3.98 24.59
CA ASN A 154 -4.51 -2.81 25.30
C ASN A 154 -4.48 -1.56 24.39
N PRO A 155 -5.39 -1.46 23.40
CA PRO A 155 -5.35 -0.37 22.42
C PRO A 155 -5.67 0.99 23.07
N ASN A 156 -4.79 1.97 22.91
CA ASN A 156 -5.06 3.35 23.32
C ASN A 156 -5.94 4.06 22.27
N LYS A 157 -7.13 4.51 22.68
CA LYS A 157 -8.11 5.15 21.80
C LYS A 157 -7.56 6.34 21.01
N LEU A 158 -6.78 7.21 21.65
CA LEU A 158 -6.26 8.42 21.00
C LEU A 158 -5.20 8.10 19.95
N ASP A 159 -4.32 7.14 20.25
CA ASP A 159 -3.29 6.68 19.32
C ASP A 159 -3.92 6.02 18.09
N TRP A 160 -4.85 5.08 18.30
CA TRP A 160 -5.55 4.41 17.21
C TRP A 160 -6.36 5.37 16.36
N ARG A 161 -7.01 6.36 16.97
CA ARG A 161 -7.67 7.44 16.22
C ARG A 161 -6.68 8.14 15.31
N THR A 162 -5.53 8.54 15.86
CA THR A 162 -4.48 9.19 15.08
C THR A 162 -4.03 8.32 13.92
N ARG A 163 -3.83 7.02 14.14
CA ARG A 163 -3.43 6.05 13.10
C ARG A 163 -4.46 5.92 11.99
N PHE A 164 -5.73 5.66 12.31
CA PHE A 164 -6.81 5.53 11.33
C PHE A 164 -7.03 6.83 10.54
N PHE A 165 -7.26 7.94 11.25
CA PHE A 165 -7.71 9.18 10.64
C PHE A 165 -6.59 9.99 9.97
N LYS A 166 -5.31 9.64 10.18
CA LYS A 166 -4.19 10.19 9.37
C LYS A 166 -4.32 9.84 7.89
N HIS A 167 -4.89 8.68 7.56
CA HIS A 167 -5.03 8.21 6.19
C HIS A 167 -6.38 8.59 5.56
N ILE A 168 -7.38 8.90 6.39
CA ILE A 168 -8.74 9.26 5.97
C ILE A 168 -8.87 10.78 5.84
N LYS A 169 -8.88 11.29 4.60
CA LYS A 169 -9.05 12.74 4.36
C LYS A 169 -10.50 13.22 4.58
N LYS A 170 -11.47 12.43 4.14
CA LYS A 170 -12.91 12.74 4.13
C LYS A 170 -13.70 11.43 4.19
N LYS A 171 -14.77 11.36 5.00
CA LYS A 171 -15.59 10.15 5.15
C LYS A 171 -16.25 9.77 3.83
N GLU A 172 -16.73 10.75 3.09
CA GLU A 172 -17.51 10.60 1.85
C GLU A 172 -16.69 10.04 0.68
N LYS A 173 -15.37 9.87 0.84
CA LYS A 173 -14.48 9.29 -0.16
C LYS A 173 -14.20 7.80 0.08
N LEU A 174 -14.65 7.25 1.21
CA LEU A 174 -14.54 5.84 1.51
C LEU A 174 -15.76 5.10 0.96
N ASP A 175 -15.59 3.82 0.63
CA ASP A 175 -16.74 2.97 0.33
C ASP A 175 -17.53 2.62 1.60
N ASP A 176 -18.80 2.27 1.43
CA ASP A 176 -19.69 1.95 2.54
C ASP A 176 -19.20 0.74 3.35
N LYS A 177 -18.51 -0.18 2.68
CA LYS A 177 -17.93 -1.37 3.31
C LYS A 177 -16.83 -0.97 4.31
N THR A 178 -15.85 -0.17 3.87
CA THR A 178 -14.74 0.27 4.73
C THR A 178 -15.24 1.12 5.89
N ILE A 179 -16.28 1.95 5.68
CA ILE A 179 -16.91 2.70 6.77
C ILE A 179 -17.48 1.75 7.84
N LYS A 180 -18.24 0.73 7.42
CA LYS A 180 -18.82 -0.26 8.34
C LYS A 180 -17.74 -1.07 9.05
N ASP A 181 -16.69 -1.47 8.34
CA ASP A 181 -15.58 -2.23 8.92
C ASP A 181 -14.85 -1.42 10.01
N ILE A 182 -14.62 -0.12 9.78
CA ILE A 182 -14.04 0.78 10.80
C ILE A 182 -15.00 0.93 11.98
N GLU A 183 -16.28 1.23 11.72
CA GLU A 183 -17.27 1.46 12.78
C GLU A 183 -17.41 0.21 13.67
N PHE A 184 -17.48 -0.98 13.07
CA PHE A 184 -17.55 -2.24 13.78
C PHE A 184 -16.30 -2.52 14.63
N ALA A 185 -15.11 -2.42 14.04
CA ALA A 185 -13.86 -2.64 14.77
C ALA A 185 -13.68 -1.64 15.92
N TRP A 186 -14.07 -0.38 15.70
CA TRP A 186 -13.99 0.66 16.72
C TRP A 186 -14.95 0.40 17.88
N GLU A 187 -16.20 0.04 17.59
CA GLU A 187 -17.21 -0.27 18.60
C GLU A 187 -16.85 -1.53 19.39
N PHE A 188 -16.26 -2.53 18.74
CA PHE A 188 -15.79 -3.75 19.41
C PHE A 188 -14.70 -3.46 20.46
N HIS A 189 -13.73 -2.61 20.15
CA HIS A 189 -12.59 -2.33 21.05
C HIS A 189 -12.83 -1.20 22.05
N PHE A 190 -13.68 -0.22 21.72
CA PHE A 190 -13.86 0.99 22.53
C PHE A 190 -15.28 1.21 23.04
N HIS A 191 -16.24 0.35 22.65
CA HIS A 191 -17.65 0.41 23.05
C HIS A 191 -18.33 1.77 22.76
N GLU A 192 -17.87 2.47 21.72
CA GLU A 192 -18.45 3.72 21.24
C GLU A 192 -18.34 3.79 19.73
N LYS A 193 -19.10 4.69 19.10
CA LYS A 193 -18.95 4.95 17.66
C LYS A 193 -17.78 5.89 17.39
N PRO A 194 -17.01 5.68 16.30
CA PRO A 194 -15.93 6.59 15.96
C PRO A 194 -16.48 7.95 15.53
N VAL A 195 -15.98 9.01 16.16
CA VAL A 195 -16.30 10.38 15.71
C VAL A 195 -15.56 10.65 14.40
N TRP A 196 -16.26 10.92 13.31
CA TRP A 196 -15.63 11.25 12.03
C TRP A 196 -15.12 12.70 12.03
N GLY A 197 -13.94 12.94 11.46
CA GLY A 197 -13.36 14.29 11.33
C GLY A 197 -12.45 14.73 12.48
N LYS A 198 -12.27 16.06 12.65
CA LYS A 198 -11.34 16.62 13.64
C LYS A 198 -11.87 16.46 15.06
N MET A 199 -11.05 15.90 15.96
CA MET A 199 -11.37 15.73 17.39
C MET A 199 -11.55 17.06 18.13
N HIS A 200 -10.82 18.08 17.67
CA HIS A 200 -11.02 19.45 18.13
C HIS A 200 -11.71 20.24 17.02
N PRO A 201 -13.04 20.47 17.09
CA PRO A 201 -13.56 21.74 16.60
C PRO A 201 -12.66 22.83 17.22
N GLY A 202 -12.24 23.81 16.41
CA GLY A 202 -11.18 24.74 16.79
C GLY A 202 -11.31 25.23 18.23
N THR A 203 -10.17 25.34 18.93
CA THR A 203 -10.00 25.89 20.29
C THR A 203 -11.27 26.55 20.81
N VAL A 204 -11.98 25.91 21.76
CA VAL A 204 -13.24 26.43 22.33
C VAL A 204 -13.16 27.94 22.44
N ASP A 205 -14.06 28.64 21.77
CA ASP A 205 -14.04 30.10 21.77
C ASP A 205 -14.52 30.59 23.13
N ARG A 206 -13.58 31.11 23.92
CA ARG A 206 -13.82 31.62 25.27
C ARG A 206 -13.94 33.14 25.29
N THR A 207 -14.23 33.78 24.16
CA THR A 207 -14.37 35.25 24.08
C THR A 207 -15.42 35.77 25.07
N ALA A 208 -16.56 35.07 25.21
CA ALA A 208 -17.59 35.45 26.19
C ALA A 208 -17.10 35.34 27.64
N GLU A 209 -16.42 34.23 27.99
CA GLU A 209 -15.80 34.03 29.31
C GLU A 209 -14.76 35.13 29.60
N TRP A 210 -13.96 35.52 28.59
CA TRP A 210 -12.93 36.53 28.73
C TRP A 210 -13.51 37.94 28.94
N LYS A 211 -14.59 38.28 28.22
CA LYS A 211 -15.32 39.55 28.45
C LYS A 211 -15.99 39.59 29.81
N ALA A 212 -16.56 38.47 30.27
CA ALA A 212 -17.14 38.35 31.61
C ALA A 212 -16.07 38.56 32.68
N TYR A 213 -14.90 37.95 32.52
CA TYR A 213 -13.75 38.16 33.40
C TYR A 213 -13.30 39.64 33.44
N ARG A 214 -13.19 40.29 32.27
CA ARG A 214 -12.87 41.73 32.23
C ARG A 214 -13.91 42.57 32.97
N LYS A 215 -15.20 42.22 32.90
CA LYS A 215 -16.26 42.93 33.63
C LYS A 215 -16.17 42.74 35.14
N SER A 216 -15.77 41.56 35.62
CA SER A 216 -15.67 41.27 37.05
C SER A 216 -14.38 41.80 37.69
N GLU A 217 -13.25 41.69 36.99
CA GLU A 217 -11.91 41.94 37.53
C GLU A 217 -11.27 43.25 37.02
N GLY A 218 -11.92 43.93 36.05
CA GLY A 218 -11.47 45.22 35.51
C GLY A 218 -10.23 45.16 34.61
N ARG A 219 -9.71 43.97 34.28
CA ARG A 219 -8.50 43.79 33.46
C ARG A 219 -8.60 42.62 32.48
N TRP A 220 -7.87 42.71 31.36
CA TRP A 220 -7.81 41.64 30.35
C TRP A 220 -6.79 40.55 30.66
N PHE A 221 -5.71 40.88 31.37
CA PHE A 221 -4.61 40.00 31.77
C PHE A 221 -3.79 40.66 32.89
N PRO A 222 -3.13 39.93 33.81
CA PRO A 222 -3.17 38.47 34.03
C PRO A 222 -4.52 37.99 34.54
N ILE A 223 -4.79 36.70 34.30
CA ILE A 223 -6.00 36.03 34.83
C ILE A 223 -5.67 35.47 36.21
N THR A 224 -6.30 36.02 37.25
CA THR A 224 -6.16 35.53 38.63
C THR A 224 -6.89 34.20 38.79
N LEU A 225 -6.19 33.21 39.34
CA LEU A 225 -6.71 31.87 39.58
C LEU A 225 -7.19 31.80 41.04
N THR A 226 -8.50 31.93 41.28
CA THR A 226 -9.12 31.67 42.58
C THR A 226 -9.75 30.28 42.55
N ASN A 227 -9.36 29.40 43.48
CA ASN A 227 -9.97 28.09 43.71
C ASN A 227 -10.10 27.15 42.49
N GLY A 228 -9.11 27.12 41.59
CA GLY A 228 -8.94 26.00 40.66
C GLY A 228 -9.73 26.02 39.34
N GLU A 229 -10.50 27.06 38.99
CA GLU A 229 -10.88 27.30 37.59
C GLU A 229 -10.80 28.78 37.15
N PRO A 230 -10.50 29.06 35.86
CA PRO A 230 -10.08 28.13 34.81
C PRO A 230 -8.63 28.41 34.37
N ILE A 231 -7.70 27.53 34.76
CA ILE A 231 -6.37 27.35 34.13
C ILE A 231 -6.47 27.38 32.60
N LYS A 232 -7.59 26.86 32.08
CA LYS A 232 -7.94 26.84 30.65
C LYS A 232 -8.12 28.24 30.05
N LEU A 233 -8.79 29.18 30.73
CA LEU A 233 -8.98 30.56 30.24
C LEU A 233 -7.64 31.32 30.27
N HIS A 234 -6.86 31.16 31.34
CA HIS A 234 -5.49 31.72 31.43
C HIS A 234 -4.61 31.29 30.24
N HIS A 235 -4.48 29.98 30.00
CA HIS A 235 -3.70 29.48 28.85
C HIS A 235 -4.30 29.90 27.50
N TRP A 236 -5.64 29.95 27.41
CA TRP A 236 -6.33 30.40 26.22
C TRP A 236 -5.96 31.86 25.91
N VAL A 237 -6.07 32.78 26.87
CA VAL A 237 -5.77 34.21 26.72
C VAL A 237 -4.27 34.46 26.50
N LYS A 238 -3.39 33.77 27.25
CA LYS A 238 -1.92 33.87 27.09
C LYS A 238 -1.49 33.61 25.63
N ARG A 239 -2.04 32.58 24.98
CA ARG A 239 -1.75 32.27 23.57
C ARG A 239 -2.18 33.38 22.58
N LYS A 240 -3.15 34.23 22.93
CA LYS A 240 -3.58 35.36 22.08
C LYS A 240 -2.66 36.55 22.26
N ARG A 241 -2.17 36.75 23.48
CA ARG A 241 -1.14 37.75 23.79
C ARG A 241 0.17 37.46 23.06
N GLU A 242 0.56 36.18 22.98
CA GLU A 242 1.84 35.77 22.39
C GLU A 242 1.81 35.66 20.86
N SER A 243 0.63 35.53 20.23
CA SER A 243 0.53 35.23 18.79
C SER A 243 -0.49 36.13 18.07
N PRO A 244 -0.05 37.07 17.21
CA PRO A 244 -0.93 37.89 16.38
C PRO A 244 -1.92 37.08 15.54
N ARG A 245 -1.47 35.93 15.00
CA ARG A 245 -2.31 35.00 14.24
C ARG A 245 -3.51 34.47 15.04
N GLN A 246 -3.36 34.28 16.35
CA GLN A 246 -4.42 33.77 17.21
C GLN A 246 -5.37 34.90 17.62
N MET A 247 -4.83 36.11 17.87
CA MET A 247 -5.63 37.29 18.18
C MET A 247 -6.50 37.72 16.99
N ASN A 248 -5.95 37.72 15.78
CA ASN A 248 -6.67 38.07 14.54
C ASN A 248 -7.89 37.18 14.27
N ARG A 249 -7.93 35.95 14.80
CA ARG A 249 -9.09 35.05 14.63
C ARG A 249 -10.33 35.50 15.40
N ILE A 250 -10.15 36.31 16.45
CA ILE A 250 -11.23 36.74 17.34
C ILE A 250 -11.37 38.27 17.40
N LYS A 251 -10.46 39.02 16.76
CA LYS A 251 -10.45 40.50 16.75
C LYS A 251 -11.80 41.12 16.39
N GLY A 252 -12.51 40.54 15.41
CA GLY A 252 -13.85 41.00 14.98
C GLY A 252 -14.97 40.82 16.02
N LYS A 253 -14.69 40.23 17.19
CA LYS A 253 -15.66 40.05 18.28
C LYS A 253 -15.53 41.10 19.39
N PHE A 254 -14.58 42.02 19.27
CA PHE A 254 -14.34 43.10 20.22
C PHE A 254 -14.76 44.44 19.63
N THR A 255 -15.27 45.33 20.48
CA THR A 255 -15.56 46.72 20.09
C THR A 255 -14.27 47.51 19.96
N GLU A 256 -14.31 48.65 19.27
CA GLU A 256 -13.14 49.54 19.12
C GLU A 256 -12.54 49.96 20.47
N HIS A 257 -13.41 50.21 21.46
CA HIS A 257 -13.00 50.50 22.83
C HIS A 257 -12.27 49.31 23.49
N GLU A 258 -12.82 48.09 23.39
CA GLU A 258 -12.18 46.88 23.93
C GLU A 258 -10.85 46.57 23.21
N LEU A 259 -10.74 46.86 21.92
CA LEU A 259 -9.51 46.67 21.15
C LEU A 259 -8.39 47.61 21.62
N ASN A 260 -8.72 48.86 21.95
CA ASN A 260 -7.76 49.81 22.51
C ASN A 260 -7.27 49.36 23.89
N GLU A 261 -8.17 48.91 24.76
CA GLU A 261 -7.81 48.35 26.07
C GLU A 261 -6.92 47.10 25.94
N LEU A 262 -7.18 46.25 24.95
CA LEU A 262 -6.37 45.07 24.68
C LEU A 262 -4.97 45.44 24.17
N LYS A 263 -4.86 46.49 23.34
CA LYS A 263 -3.57 47.03 22.90
C LYS A 263 -2.77 47.58 24.08
N GLU A 264 -3.41 48.31 24.99
CA GLU A 264 -2.80 48.80 26.24
C GLU A 264 -2.37 47.64 27.16
N ALA A 265 -3.14 46.55 27.20
CA ALA A 265 -2.80 45.33 27.91
C ALA A 265 -1.71 44.48 27.22
N GLY A 266 -1.14 44.94 26.10
CA GLY A 266 -0.03 44.31 25.39
C GLY A 266 -0.43 43.12 24.52
N PHE A 267 -1.67 43.09 24.01
CA PHE A 267 -2.09 42.13 22.99
C PHE A 267 -1.75 42.63 21.58
N PRO A 268 -1.42 41.73 20.65
CA PRO A 268 -1.09 42.07 19.26
C PRO A 268 -2.38 42.24 18.44
N VAL A 269 -3.07 43.35 18.66
CA VAL A 269 -4.37 43.70 18.04
C VAL A 269 -4.25 44.87 17.08
#